data_AF-A0CZI4-F1
#
_entry.id   AF-A0CZI4-F1
#
_cell.length_a   1.000
_cell.length_b   1.000
_cell.length_c   1.000
_cell.angle_alpha   90.00
_cell.angle_beta   90.00
_cell.angle_gamma   90.00
#
_symmetry.space_group_name_H-M   'P 1'
#
loop_
_entity.id
_entity.type
_entity.pdbx_description
1 polymer ?
#
loop_
_entity_poly.entity_id
_entity_poly.type
_entity_poly.pdbx_seq_one_letter_code
_entity_poly.pdbx_strand_id
1 'polypeptide(L)'
;MDKKYTIKQYELNEEFKQKVQVGDFILTQTDSFIYSLARSILKIEYDHLLVLIKEDQLLHIGWPQIRIINPLQILSQSSRYIIFRPPYQEGELQKFIMYLQTSLKADYDYQKLLQGMIKKLVNKVPTDPVPFQPNLKSSRVCTDLIFYWLEASSAKFRELLPNYLGYLDYPLIGSFTPDDINTLAKMNVFFQIIHTKEIQNPESTLESLGRNIQNKGISNIFFAETPTLKQIKKLIQFIPYPQNFIGLIQQFIFGFQLIKLYQMPKKKRMKLLLLFVVKRYSNDVLDEKKQRKIVKKLMILVDTMEIIISPFQWISYIRLIQNIIELFFFTNQSAKDQVIKMIFKDIFKSKL
;
A
#
# COMPACT_ATOMS: atom_id res chain seq x y z
N MET A 1 -8.77 -33.99 6.40
CA MET A 1 -9.57 -33.64 7.59
C MET A 1 -10.69 -32.71 7.13
N ASP A 2 -11.90 -33.23 7.00
CA ASP A 2 -13.08 -32.44 6.64
C ASP A 2 -13.41 -31.47 7.77
N LYS A 3 -13.17 -30.18 7.54
CA LYS A 3 -13.67 -29.15 8.45
C LYS A 3 -15.20 -29.16 8.35
N LYS A 4 -15.88 -29.53 9.44
CA LYS A 4 -17.34 -29.41 9.54
C LYS A 4 -17.72 -27.93 9.39
N TYR A 5 -18.45 -27.60 8.33
CA TYR A 5 -19.03 -26.28 8.13
C TYR A 5 -20.12 -26.02 9.17
N THR A 6 -20.25 -24.78 9.62
CA THR A 6 -21.43 -24.34 10.37
C THR A 6 -22.64 -24.28 9.44
N ILE A 7 -23.87 -24.40 9.98
CA ILE A 7 -25.12 -24.32 9.18
C ILE A 7 -25.15 -23.03 8.34
N LYS A 8 -24.77 -21.90 8.94
CA LYS A 8 -24.66 -20.61 8.24
C LYS A 8 -23.67 -20.62 7.07
N GLN A 9 -22.55 -21.34 7.19
CA GLN A 9 -21.59 -21.48 6.09
C GLN A 9 -22.14 -22.36 4.97
N TYR A 10 -22.95 -23.36 5.31
CA TYR A 10 -23.59 -24.21 4.31
C TYR A 10 -24.66 -23.45 3.52
N GLU A 11 -25.54 -22.72 4.19
CA GLU A 11 -26.56 -21.86 3.54
C GLU A 11 -25.91 -20.82 2.62
N LEU A 12 -24.86 -20.16 3.08
CA LEU A 12 -24.08 -19.22 2.28
C LEU A 12 -23.46 -19.90 1.04
N ASN A 13 -23.03 -21.16 1.17
CA ASN A 13 -22.47 -21.92 0.05
C ASN A 13 -23.51 -22.18 -1.03
N GLU A 14 -24.70 -22.61 -0.64
CA GLU A 14 -25.76 -22.96 -1.58
C GLU A 14 -26.30 -21.70 -2.28
N GLU A 15 -26.49 -20.60 -1.54
CA GLU A 15 -26.85 -19.31 -2.15
C GLU A 15 -25.76 -18.84 -3.13
N PHE A 16 -24.49 -18.96 -2.75
CA PHE A 16 -23.37 -18.57 -3.60
C PHE A 16 -23.35 -19.39 -4.89
N LYS A 17 -23.41 -20.73 -4.80
CA LYS A 17 -23.42 -21.63 -5.95
C LYS A 17 -24.56 -21.37 -6.93
N GLN A 18 -25.72 -20.95 -6.44
CA GLN A 18 -26.86 -20.61 -7.29
C GLN A 18 -26.64 -19.34 -8.12
N LYS A 19 -25.79 -18.42 -7.64
CA LYS A 19 -25.58 -17.09 -8.25
C LYS A 19 -24.33 -17.02 -9.13
N VAL A 20 -23.32 -17.82 -8.82
CA VAL A 20 -22.01 -17.72 -9.48
C VAL A 20 -21.82 -18.72 -10.61
N GLN A 21 -20.96 -18.34 -11.54
CA GLN A 21 -20.51 -19.16 -12.66
C GLN A 21 -19.00 -19.09 -12.82
N VAL A 22 -18.41 -20.13 -13.41
CA VAL A 22 -16.98 -20.12 -13.74
C VAL A 22 -16.69 -18.93 -14.65
N GLY A 23 -15.63 -18.19 -14.33
CA GLY A 23 -15.28 -16.91 -14.94
C GLY A 23 -15.75 -15.69 -14.17
N ASP A 24 -16.62 -15.84 -13.16
CA ASP A 24 -17.05 -14.71 -12.34
C ASP A 24 -15.90 -14.18 -11.47
N PHE A 25 -15.88 -12.86 -11.34
CA PHE A 25 -14.91 -12.12 -10.55
C PHE A 25 -15.55 -11.74 -9.23
N ILE A 26 -14.81 -11.89 -8.14
CA ILE A 26 -15.30 -11.56 -6.82
C ILE A 26 -14.36 -10.53 -6.22
N LEU A 27 -14.86 -9.31 -6.08
CA LEU A 27 -14.20 -8.29 -5.28
C LEU A 27 -14.61 -8.44 -3.83
N THR A 28 -13.64 -8.47 -2.93
CA THR A 28 -13.90 -8.66 -1.50
C THR A 28 -13.21 -7.60 -0.67
N GLN A 29 -13.76 -7.37 0.52
CA GLN A 29 -13.06 -6.68 1.59
C GLN A 29 -12.40 -7.71 2.48
N THR A 30 -11.09 -7.57 2.67
CA THR A 30 -10.38 -8.37 3.68
C THR A 30 -10.69 -7.79 5.06
N ASP A 31 -11.22 -8.62 5.95
CA ASP A 31 -11.53 -8.28 7.35
C ASP A 31 -10.24 -8.26 8.19
N SER A 32 -9.35 -7.33 7.88
CA SER A 32 -8.15 -7.06 8.68
C SER A 32 -7.99 -5.56 8.91
N PHE A 33 -7.44 -5.20 10.06
CA PHE A 33 -7.16 -3.81 10.40
C PHE A 33 -6.29 -3.11 9.36
N ILE A 34 -5.25 -3.80 8.86
CA ILE A 34 -4.31 -3.24 7.90
C ILE A 34 -5.01 -2.98 6.56
N TYR A 35 -5.83 -3.92 6.08
CA TYR A 35 -6.58 -3.74 4.84
C TYR A 35 -7.65 -2.66 5.00
N SER A 36 -8.38 -2.62 6.12
CA SER A 36 -9.35 -1.56 6.41
C SER A 36 -8.72 -0.17 6.42
N LEU A 37 -7.56 -0.01 7.05
CA LEU A 37 -6.82 1.24 7.06
C LEU A 37 -6.32 1.61 5.66
N ALA A 38 -5.76 0.64 4.92
CA ALA A 38 -5.32 0.84 3.53
C ALA A 38 -6.48 1.31 2.64
N ARG A 39 -7.65 0.66 2.75
CA ARG A 39 -8.88 1.04 2.05
C ARG A 39 -9.28 2.48 2.35
N SER A 40 -9.31 2.85 3.63
CA SER A 40 -9.64 4.21 4.07
C SER A 40 -8.67 5.27 3.54
N ILE A 41 -7.36 4.99 3.63
CA ILE A 41 -6.30 5.90 3.18
C ILE A 41 -6.33 6.11 1.66
N LEU A 42 -6.49 5.02 0.90
CA LEU A 42 -6.53 5.04 -0.55
C LEU A 42 -7.90 5.41 -1.13
N LYS A 43 -8.91 5.56 -0.26
CA LYS A 43 -10.31 5.75 -0.65
C LYS A 43 -10.80 4.69 -1.63
N ILE A 44 -10.41 3.44 -1.40
CA ILE A 44 -10.86 2.29 -2.21
C ILE A 44 -11.89 1.47 -1.45
N GLU A 45 -12.83 0.90 -2.17
CA GLU A 45 -13.92 0.14 -1.56
C GLU A 45 -13.55 -1.33 -1.38
N TYR A 46 -12.85 -1.92 -2.34
CA TYR A 46 -12.40 -3.32 -2.32
C TYR A 46 -10.88 -3.39 -2.38
N ASP A 47 -10.28 -4.36 -1.69
CA ASP A 47 -8.81 -4.52 -1.62
C ASP A 47 -8.32 -5.80 -2.27
N HIS A 48 -9.22 -6.70 -2.65
CA HIS A 48 -8.86 -8.00 -3.17
C HIS A 48 -9.79 -8.46 -4.30
N LEU A 49 -9.23 -9.24 -5.23
CA LEU A 49 -9.90 -9.77 -6.40
C LEU A 49 -9.61 -11.27 -6.54
N LEU A 50 -10.68 -12.04 -6.75
CA LEU A 50 -10.67 -13.49 -6.94
C LEU A 50 -11.39 -13.82 -8.24
N VAL A 51 -11.08 -14.99 -8.82
CA VAL A 51 -11.79 -15.50 -9.99
C VAL A 51 -12.26 -16.92 -9.73
N LEU A 52 -13.53 -17.22 -10.01
CA LEU A 52 -14.03 -18.59 -9.95
C LEU A 52 -13.54 -19.38 -11.17
N ILE A 53 -12.65 -20.33 -10.96
CA ILE A 53 -12.04 -21.13 -12.04
C ILE A 53 -12.68 -22.50 -12.22
N LYS A 54 -13.37 -23.00 -11.18
CA LYS A 54 -14.29 -24.16 -11.20
C LYS A 54 -15.38 -23.93 -10.14
N GLU A 55 -16.45 -24.72 -10.16
CA GLU A 55 -17.60 -24.61 -9.26
C GLU A 55 -17.22 -24.47 -7.77
N ASP A 56 -16.14 -25.12 -7.33
CA ASP A 56 -15.65 -25.14 -5.95
C ASP A 56 -14.23 -24.55 -5.78
N GLN A 57 -13.70 -23.86 -6.79
CA GLN A 57 -12.32 -23.38 -6.81
C GLN A 57 -12.24 -21.91 -7.21
N LEU A 58 -11.77 -21.08 -6.28
CA LEU A 58 -11.33 -19.72 -6.57
C LEU A 58 -9.83 -19.70 -6.81
N LEU A 59 -9.42 -18.98 -7.85
CA LEU A 59 -8.07 -18.50 -7.97
C LEU A 59 -7.91 -17.26 -7.09
N HIS A 60 -7.08 -17.39 -6.05
CA HIS A 60 -6.69 -16.31 -5.17
C HIS A 60 -5.35 -15.74 -5.61
N ILE A 61 -5.39 -14.51 -6.13
CA ILE A 61 -4.21 -13.78 -6.58
C ILE A 61 -3.80 -12.85 -5.44
N GLY A 62 -3.07 -13.38 -4.47
CA GLY A 62 -2.71 -12.64 -3.27
C GLY A 62 -1.44 -13.16 -2.64
N TRP A 63 -0.99 -12.47 -1.60
CA TRP A 63 0.24 -12.83 -0.89
C TRP A 63 0.12 -14.21 -0.20
N PRO A 64 1.19 -15.04 -0.18
CA PRO A 64 2.49 -14.80 -0.84
C PRO A 64 2.51 -15.15 -2.33
N GLN A 65 1.62 -16.04 -2.77
CA GLN A 65 1.61 -16.60 -4.12
C GLN A 65 0.19 -16.82 -4.60
N ILE A 66 0.05 -16.85 -5.93
CA ILE A 66 -1.19 -17.20 -6.59
C ILE A 66 -1.52 -18.66 -6.32
N ARG A 67 -2.71 -18.92 -5.79
CA ARG A 67 -3.12 -20.27 -5.36
C ARG A 67 -4.61 -20.51 -5.54
N ILE A 68 -4.99 -21.78 -5.53
CA ILE A 68 -6.39 -22.18 -5.51
C ILE A 68 -6.86 -22.26 -4.06
N ILE A 69 -8.04 -21.71 -3.78
CA ILE A 69 -8.72 -21.81 -2.49
C ILE A 69 -10.19 -22.16 -2.67
N ASN A 70 -10.80 -22.69 -1.61
CA ASN A 70 -12.23 -22.94 -1.60
C ASN A 70 -12.99 -21.61 -1.40
N PRO A 71 -14.06 -21.34 -2.17
CA PRO A 71 -14.88 -20.13 -2.03
C PRO A 71 -15.30 -19.83 -0.59
N LEU A 72 -15.66 -20.86 0.18
CA LEU A 72 -16.14 -20.70 1.55
C LEU A 72 -15.10 -20.12 2.49
N GLN A 73 -13.81 -20.31 2.22
CA GLN A 73 -12.75 -19.75 3.07
C GLN A 73 -12.76 -18.22 3.01
N ILE A 74 -13.02 -17.62 1.86
CA ILE A 74 -13.06 -16.16 1.72
C ILE A 74 -14.43 -15.63 2.09
N LEU A 75 -15.50 -16.23 1.56
CA LEU A 75 -16.85 -15.68 1.69
C LEU A 75 -17.36 -15.71 3.13
N SER A 76 -16.90 -16.69 3.93
CA SER A 76 -17.22 -16.73 5.37
C SER A 76 -16.43 -15.72 6.20
N GLN A 77 -15.31 -15.22 5.67
CA GLN A 77 -14.45 -14.24 6.32
C GLN A 77 -14.66 -12.81 5.80
N SER A 78 -15.36 -12.64 4.68
CA SER A 78 -15.57 -11.34 4.06
C SER A 78 -16.96 -10.84 4.40
N SER A 79 -16.98 -9.69 5.08
CA SER A 79 -18.19 -8.96 5.42
C SER A 79 -18.90 -8.37 4.19
N ARG A 80 -18.15 -8.00 3.14
CA ARG A 80 -18.68 -7.36 1.92
C ARG A 80 -17.99 -7.88 0.67
N TYR A 81 -18.80 -8.22 -0.33
CA TYR A 81 -18.29 -8.61 -1.65
C TYR A 81 -19.22 -8.19 -2.79
N ILE A 82 -18.65 -8.04 -3.98
CA ILE A 82 -19.39 -7.86 -5.24
C ILE A 82 -18.91 -8.91 -6.24
N ILE A 83 -19.87 -9.49 -6.95
CA ILE A 83 -19.66 -10.47 -8.00
C ILE A 83 -19.90 -9.81 -9.36
N PHE A 84 -18.92 -9.91 -10.24
CA PHE A 84 -18.97 -9.40 -11.59
C PHE A 84 -18.86 -10.54 -12.60
N ARG A 85 -19.61 -10.44 -13.71
CA ARG A 85 -19.53 -11.37 -14.83
C ARG A 85 -19.05 -10.66 -16.09
N PRO A 86 -17.89 -11.06 -16.63
CA PRO A 86 -17.49 -10.66 -17.97
C PRO A 86 -18.35 -11.36 -19.05
N PRO A 87 -18.72 -10.67 -20.14
CA PRO A 87 -19.51 -11.20 -21.25
C PRO A 87 -18.60 -11.93 -22.23
N TYR A 88 -18.05 -13.06 -21.80
CA TYR A 88 -17.18 -13.90 -22.62
C TYR A 88 -17.89 -14.36 -23.90
N GLN A 89 -17.21 -14.26 -25.03
CA GLN A 89 -17.63 -14.91 -26.27
C GLN A 89 -17.25 -16.39 -26.26
N GLU A 90 -17.71 -17.14 -27.27
CA GLU A 90 -17.41 -18.56 -27.42
C GLU A 90 -15.90 -18.82 -27.39
N GLY A 91 -15.45 -19.67 -26.46
CA GLY A 91 -14.04 -20.02 -26.29
C GLY A 91 -13.18 -19.00 -25.52
N GLU A 92 -13.64 -17.76 -25.29
CA GLU A 92 -12.87 -16.74 -24.55
C GLU A 92 -12.71 -17.13 -23.08
N LEU A 93 -13.77 -17.63 -22.45
CA LEU A 93 -13.74 -18.09 -21.05
C LEU A 93 -12.69 -19.21 -20.86
N GLN A 94 -12.72 -20.24 -21.70
CA GLN A 94 -11.80 -21.38 -21.61
C GLN A 94 -10.35 -20.92 -21.75
N LYS A 95 -10.07 -20.01 -22.71
CA LYS A 95 -8.73 -19.41 -22.88
C LYS A 95 -8.31 -18.60 -21.67
N PHE A 96 -9.21 -17.76 -21.14
CA PHE A 96 -8.94 -16.94 -19.96
C PHE A 96 -8.58 -17.78 -18.73
N ILE A 97 -9.38 -18.82 -18.45
CA ILE A 97 -9.14 -19.73 -17.32
C ILE A 97 -7.84 -20.51 -17.51
N MET A 98 -7.54 -20.98 -18.72
CA MET A 98 -6.28 -21.63 -19.04
C MET A 98 -5.09 -20.70 -18.76
N TYR A 99 -5.13 -19.45 -19.22
CA TYR A 99 -4.07 -18.46 -18.97
C TYR A 99 -3.91 -18.15 -17.49
N LEU A 100 -5.00 -17.98 -16.75
CA LEU A 100 -4.95 -17.80 -15.31
C LEU A 100 -4.28 -18.98 -14.59
N GLN A 101 -4.56 -20.21 -15.00
CA GLN A 101 -3.94 -21.40 -14.42
C GLN A 101 -2.43 -21.45 -14.66
N THR A 102 -1.92 -20.88 -15.75
CA THR A 102 -0.47 -20.76 -15.97
C THR A 102 0.22 -19.85 -14.96
N SER A 103 -0.54 -19.01 -14.25
CA SER A 103 -0.01 -18.08 -13.23
C SER A 103 0.03 -18.71 -11.83
N LEU A 104 -0.42 -19.96 -11.65
CA LEU A 104 -0.39 -20.64 -10.36
C LEU A 104 1.04 -20.72 -9.81
N LYS A 105 1.18 -20.50 -8.49
CA LYS A 105 2.45 -20.44 -7.76
C LYS A 105 3.38 -19.28 -8.14
N ALA A 106 2.99 -18.40 -9.07
CA ALA A 106 3.73 -17.18 -9.30
C ALA A 106 3.71 -16.30 -8.03
N ASP A 107 4.83 -15.62 -7.79
CA ASP A 107 4.97 -14.73 -6.64
C ASP A 107 4.12 -13.47 -6.84
N TYR A 108 3.47 -13.05 -5.75
CA TYR A 108 2.67 -11.83 -5.74
C TYR A 108 3.57 -10.59 -5.70
N ASP A 109 3.35 -9.62 -6.59
CA ASP A 109 4.18 -8.41 -6.64
C ASP A 109 3.80 -7.38 -5.55
N TYR A 110 4.31 -7.62 -4.35
CA TYR A 110 4.09 -6.68 -3.26
C TYR A 110 4.75 -5.32 -3.49
N GLN A 111 5.91 -5.28 -4.16
CA GLN A 111 6.62 -4.02 -4.39
C GLN A 111 5.80 -3.11 -5.31
N LYS A 112 5.24 -3.66 -6.38
CA LYS A 112 4.36 -2.94 -7.29
C LYS A 112 3.08 -2.49 -6.60
N LEU A 113 2.47 -3.35 -5.76
CA LEU A 113 1.31 -2.95 -4.95
C LEU A 113 1.65 -1.73 -4.10
N LEU A 114 2.73 -1.79 -3.31
CA LEU A 114 3.12 -0.70 -2.43
C LEU A 114 3.46 0.58 -3.21
N GLN A 115 4.15 0.48 -4.35
CA GLN A 115 4.42 1.62 -5.23
C GLN A 115 3.12 2.24 -5.76
N GLY A 116 2.17 1.42 -6.21
CA GLY A 116 0.86 1.88 -6.66
C GLY A 116 0.08 2.59 -5.56
N MET A 117 0.09 2.05 -4.34
CA MET A 117 -0.52 2.69 -3.16
C MET A 117 0.12 4.05 -2.86
N ILE A 118 1.45 4.14 -2.85
CA ILE A 118 2.17 5.39 -2.62
C ILE A 118 1.85 6.40 -3.72
N LYS A 119 1.88 5.98 -4.99
CA LYS A 119 1.52 6.85 -6.12
C LYS A 119 0.09 7.34 -6.01
N LYS A 120 -0.90 6.50 -5.68
CA LYS A 120 -2.29 6.93 -5.46
C LYS A 120 -2.41 8.00 -4.35
N LEU A 121 -1.55 7.95 -3.34
CA LEU A 121 -1.51 8.94 -2.26
C LEU A 121 -0.84 10.25 -2.65
N VAL A 122 0.20 10.20 -3.48
CA VAL A 122 1.03 11.35 -3.88
C VAL A 122 0.48 12.04 -5.13
N ASN A 123 0.03 11.28 -6.14
CA ASN A 123 -0.45 11.73 -7.46
C ASN A 123 -1.86 12.33 -7.41
N LYS A 124 -2.15 13.14 -6.39
CA LYS A 124 -3.18 14.19 -6.51
C LYS A 124 -2.74 15.33 -7.47
N VAL A 125 -1.55 15.22 -8.06
CA VAL A 125 -0.99 16.12 -9.06
C VAL A 125 -0.96 15.37 -10.39
N PRO A 126 -1.40 15.98 -11.50
CA PRO A 126 -1.38 15.33 -12.81
C PRO A 126 0.07 14.95 -13.20
N THR A 127 0.31 13.67 -13.43
CA THR A 127 1.51 13.17 -14.10
C THR A 127 1.15 12.75 -15.51
N ASP A 128 2.13 12.72 -16.41
CA ASP A 128 1.93 12.15 -17.73
C ASP A 128 1.38 10.71 -17.61
N PRO A 129 0.33 10.37 -18.38
CA PRO A 129 -0.32 9.08 -18.26
C PRO A 129 0.65 7.95 -18.60
N VAL A 130 0.71 6.94 -17.72
CA VAL A 130 1.52 5.75 -17.98
C VAL A 130 0.88 4.95 -19.12
N PRO A 131 1.58 4.70 -20.25
CA PRO A 131 1.04 3.88 -21.32
C PRO A 131 0.86 2.45 -20.83
N PHE A 132 -0.25 1.81 -21.23
CA PHE A 132 -0.48 0.42 -20.89
C PHE A 132 0.56 -0.48 -21.56
N GLN A 133 1.35 -1.19 -20.75
CA GLN A 133 2.37 -2.11 -21.23
C GLN A 133 1.98 -3.57 -20.93
N PRO A 134 1.72 -4.39 -21.96
CA PRO A 134 1.33 -5.78 -21.77
C PRO A 134 2.49 -6.69 -21.33
N ASN A 135 3.72 -6.20 -21.16
CA ASN A 135 4.88 -7.09 -20.98
C ASN A 135 4.87 -7.84 -19.61
N LEU A 136 5.15 -9.15 -19.66
CA LEU A 136 4.86 -10.15 -18.61
C LEU A 136 6.02 -10.46 -17.64
N LYS A 137 7.15 -9.77 -17.74
CA LYS A 137 8.44 -10.36 -17.34
C LYS A 137 8.65 -10.72 -15.86
N SER A 138 7.83 -10.27 -14.92
CA SER A 138 7.92 -10.73 -13.52
C SER A 138 6.77 -10.15 -12.71
N SER A 139 6.09 -10.99 -11.92
CA SER A 139 5.20 -10.66 -10.80
C SER A 139 4.12 -9.59 -11.06
N ARG A 140 2.85 -9.91 -10.82
CA ARG A 140 1.75 -8.93 -10.92
C ARG A 140 0.94 -8.88 -9.64
N VAL A 141 0.35 -7.71 -9.40
CA VAL A 141 -0.75 -7.57 -8.45
C VAL A 141 -2.02 -8.20 -9.03
N CYS A 142 -3.01 -8.44 -8.18
CA CYS A 142 -4.24 -9.16 -8.56
C CYS A 142 -4.90 -8.64 -9.83
N THR A 143 -5.17 -7.35 -9.86
CA THR A 143 -5.89 -6.64 -10.93
C THR A 143 -5.09 -6.55 -12.23
N ASP A 144 -3.79 -6.25 -12.16
CA ASP A 144 -2.90 -6.22 -13.32
C ASP A 144 -2.83 -7.56 -14.05
N LEU A 145 -2.86 -8.65 -13.31
CA LEU A 145 -2.85 -9.99 -13.88
C LEU A 145 -4.17 -10.29 -14.59
N ILE A 146 -5.29 -9.92 -13.96
CA ILE A 146 -6.62 -10.13 -14.52
C ILE A 146 -6.82 -9.32 -15.81
N PHE A 147 -6.52 -8.01 -15.79
CA PHE A 147 -6.65 -7.17 -16.98
C PHE A 147 -5.81 -7.67 -18.14
N TYR A 148 -4.60 -8.11 -17.83
CA TYR A 148 -3.70 -8.67 -18.83
C TYR A 148 -4.24 -9.94 -19.46
N TRP A 149 -4.71 -10.89 -18.65
CA TRP A 149 -5.27 -12.12 -19.21
C TRP A 149 -6.60 -11.90 -19.91
N LEU A 150 -7.42 -10.95 -19.46
CA LEU A 150 -8.63 -10.53 -20.18
C LEU A 150 -8.29 -9.93 -21.54
N GLU A 151 -7.31 -9.05 -21.62
CA GLU A 151 -6.87 -8.46 -22.90
C GLU A 151 -6.31 -9.53 -23.86
N ALA A 152 -5.57 -10.50 -23.33
CA ALA A 152 -5.02 -11.61 -24.11
C ALA A 152 -6.12 -12.57 -24.61
N SER A 153 -7.16 -12.81 -23.82
CA SER A 153 -8.19 -13.83 -24.09
C SER A 153 -9.48 -13.30 -24.70
N SER A 154 -9.79 -12.01 -24.55
CA SER A 154 -11.03 -11.40 -25.03
C SER A 154 -10.76 -10.28 -26.02
N ALA A 155 -11.23 -10.45 -27.26
CA ALA A 155 -11.08 -9.45 -28.32
C ALA A 155 -11.86 -8.18 -27.98
N LYS A 156 -13.09 -8.35 -27.48
CA LYS A 156 -13.94 -7.25 -27.02
C LYS A 156 -13.27 -6.44 -25.91
N PHE A 157 -12.66 -7.09 -24.92
CA PHE A 157 -11.96 -6.36 -23.86
C PHE A 157 -10.78 -5.56 -24.39
N ARG A 158 -9.98 -6.16 -25.28
CA ARG A 158 -8.81 -5.52 -25.90
C ARG A 158 -9.19 -4.27 -26.70
N GLU A 159 -10.29 -4.31 -27.44
CA GLU A 159 -10.78 -3.16 -28.22
C GLU A 159 -11.35 -2.06 -27.32
N LEU A 160 -12.03 -2.44 -26.23
CA LEU A 160 -12.67 -1.48 -25.33
C LEU A 160 -11.66 -0.78 -24.41
N LEU A 161 -10.74 -1.52 -23.80
CA LEU A 161 -9.87 -1.02 -22.72
C LEU A 161 -9.19 0.33 -23.04
N PRO A 162 -8.58 0.56 -24.22
CA PRO A 162 -7.94 1.84 -24.55
C PRO A 162 -8.87 3.05 -24.46
N ASN A 163 -10.15 2.88 -24.81
CA ASN A 163 -11.15 3.96 -24.79
C ASN A 163 -11.54 4.38 -23.37
N TYR A 164 -11.28 3.53 -22.39
CA TYR A 164 -11.66 3.77 -21.00
C TYR A 164 -10.49 3.98 -20.05
N LEU A 165 -9.24 3.80 -20.51
CA LEU A 165 -8.04 3.96 -19.67
C LEU A 165 -8.03 5.29 -18.91
N GLY A 166 -8.48 6.39 -19.53
CA GLY A 166 -8.53 7.72 -18.91
C GLY A 166 -9.46 7.85 -17.70
N TYR A 167 -10.37 6.88 -17.49
CA TYR A 167 -11.28 6.83 -16.35
C TYR A 167 -10.82 5.87 -15.24
N LEU A 168 -9.71 5.17 -15.46
CA LEU A 168 -9.16 4.18 -14.53
C LEU A 168 -7.99 4.76 -13.73
N ASP A 169 -7.61 4.10 -12.65
CA ASP A 169 -6.43 4.45 -11.88
C ASP A 169 -5.12 4.19 -12.63
N TYR A 170 -5.15 3.30 -13.64
CA TYR A 170 -3.95 2.85 -14.35
C TYR A 170 -3.05 3.98 -14.86
N PRO A 171 -3.53 5.00 -15.59
CA PRO A 171 -2.66 6.08 -16.08
C PRO A 171 -2.01 6.88 -14.96
N LEU A 172 -2.63 6.95 -13.78
CA LEU A 172 -2.16 7.72 -12.64
C LEU A 172 -1.11 6.96 -11.82
N ILE A 173 -1.25 5.63 -11.68
CA ILE A 173 -0.40 4.85 -10.77
C ILE A 173 0.47 3.80 -11.48
N GLY A 174 0.19 3.50 -12.75
CA GLY A 174 0.86 2.47 -13.56
C GLY A 174 0.42 1.04 -13.21
N SER A 175 -0.75 0.87 -12.61
CA SER A 175 -1.34 -0.40 -12.20
C SER A 175 -2.85 -0.25 -12.06
N PHE A 176 -3.61 -1.30 -12.37
CA PHE A 176 -5.04 -1.32 -12.14
C PHE A 176 -5.34 -1.56 -10.66
N THR A 177 -6.48 -1.05 -10.18
CA THR A 177 -6.98 -1.32 -8.83
C THR A 177 -8.27 -2.12 -8.87
N PRO A 178 -8.72 -2.72 -7.74
CA PRO A 178 -10.02 -3.37 -7.68
C PRO A 178 -11.18 -2.43 -8.07
N ASP A 179 -11.04 -1.14 -7.77
CA ASP A 179 -12.06 -0.14 -8.12
C ASP A 179 -12.15 0.09 -9.62
N ASP A 180 -11.12 -0.17 -10.42
CA ASP A 180 -11.19 -0.07 -11.88
C ASP A 180 -12.22 -1.04 -12.47
N ILE A 181 -12.35 -2.24 -11.89
CA ILE A 181 -13.39 -3.21 -12.28
C ILE A 181 -14.76 -2.67 -11.93
N ASN A 182 -14.92 -2.13 -10.72
CA ASN A 182 -16.18 -1.53 -10.27
C ASN A 182 -16.57 -0.32 -11.15
N THR A 183 -15.60 0.50 -11.54
CA THR A 183 -15.79 1.64 -12.45
C THR A 183 -16.27 1.17 -13.82
N LEU A 184 -15.58 0.21 -14.45
CA LEU A 184 -15.98 -0.36 -15.74
C LEU A 184 -17.36 -1.03 -15.67
N ALA A 185 -17.71 -1.64 -14.54
CA ALA A 185 -19.02 -2.23 -14.32
C ALA A 185 -20.14 -1.18 -14.20
N LYS A 186 -19.90 -0.11 -13.41
CA LYS A 186 -20.85 1.01 -13.25
C LYS A 186 -21.09 1.77 -14.54
N MET A 187 -20.09 1.83 -15.41
CA MET A 187 -20.20 2.40 -16.76
C MET A 187 -20.91 1.46 -17.75
N ASN A 188 -21.21 0.21 -17.36
CA ASN A 188 -21.80 -0.82 -18.21
C ASN A 188 -20.97 -1.12 -19.48
N VAL A 189 -19.64 -1.04 -19.37
CA VAL A 189 -18.71 -1.12 -20.52
C VAL A 189 -18.27 -2.55 -20.79
N PHE A 190 -18.14 -3.36 -19.76
CA PHE A 190 -17.70 -4.75 -19.92
C PHE A 190 -18.25 -5.66 -18.84
N PHE A 191 -18.15 -5.29 -17.56
CA PHE A 191 -18.57 -6.16 -16.47
C PHE A 191 -20.04 -5.98 -16.10
N GLN A 192 -20.79 -7.07 -15.95
CA GLN A 192 -22.13 -7.06 -15.35
C GLN A 192 -22.03 -7.31 -13.84
N ILE A 193 -22.71 -6.51 -13.03
CA ILE A 193 -22.86 -6.79 -11.59
C ILE A 193 -23.92 -7.88 -11.42
N ILE A 194 -23.53 -9.03 -10.88
CA ILE A 194 -24.43 -10.18 -10.69
C ILE A 194 -25.05 -10.16 -9.29
N HIS A 195 -24.22 -9.89 -8.29
CA HIS A 195 -24.66 -9.92 -6.91
C HIS A 195 -23.77 -9.02 -6.06
N THR A 196 -24.40 -8.29 -5.15
CA THR A 196 -23.74 -7.51 -4.11
C THR A 196 -24.18 -8.07 -2.76
N LYS A 197 -23.21 -8.27 -1.86
CA LYS A 197 -23.48 -8.52 -0.46
C LYS A 197 -22.99 -7.32 0.33
N GLU A 198 -23.95 -6.53 0.80
CA GLU A 198 -23.72 -5.47 1.76
C GLU A 198 -24.38 -5.87 3.07
N ILE A 199 -23.65 -5.80 4.18
CA ILE A 199 -24.26 -5.98 5.50
C ILE A 199 -25.03 -4.70 5.82
N GLN A 200 -26.36 -4.80 5.89
CA GLN A 200 -27.31 -3.69 6.08
C GLN A 200 -27.19 -2.95 7.42
N ASN A 201 -26.25 -3.32 8.30
CA ASN A 201 -25.92 -2.56 9.50
C ASN A 201 -24.41 -2.51 9.67
N PRO A 202 -23.73 -1.51 9.09
CA PRO A 202 -22.37 -1.18 9.47
C PRO A 202 -22.47 -0.36 10.77
N GLU A 203 -22.83 -0.98 11.90
CA GLU A 203 -22.17 -0.55 13.14
C GLU A 203 -20.70 -0.84 12.85
N SER A 204 -20.04 0.19 12.33
CA SER A 204 -18.96 0.02 11.36
C SER A 204 -17.90 -0.90 11.95
N THR A 205 -17.16 -1.60 11.11
CA THR A 205 -15.95 -2.27 11.56
C THR A 205 -15.10 -1.32 12.41
N LEU A 206 -15.18 0.00 12.19
CA LEU A 206 -14.60 1.05 13.03
C LEU A 206 -15.25 1.26 14.42
N GLU A 207 -16.56 1.05 14.62
CA GLU A 207 -17.24 1.13 15.93
C GLU A 207 -17.11 -0.16 16.75
N SER A 208 -17.17 -1.33 16.10
CA SER A 208 -16.86 -2.61 16.75
C SER A 208 -15.36 -2.73 17.07
N LEU A 209 -14.50 -2.16 16.22
CA LEU A 209 -13.07 -1.98 16.48
C LEU A 209 -12.83 -0.86 17.50
N GLY A 210 -13.59 0.24 17.48
CA GLY A 210 -13.56 1.30 18.48
C GLY A 210 -13.89 0.77 19.87
N ARG A 211 -14.92 -0.09 19.98
CA ARG A 211 -15.28 -0.84 21.19
C ARG A 211 -14.21 -1.86 21.60
N ASN A 212 -13.65 -2.64 20.67
CA ASN A 212 -12.55 -3.58 20.98
C ASN A 212 -11.24 -2.89 21.38
N ILE A 213 -10.93 -1.74 20.78
CA ILE A 213 -9.78 -0.89 21.05
C ILE A 213 -9.94 -0.15 22.39
N GLN A 214 -11.16 0.33 22.70
CA GLN A 214 -11.52 0.86 24.03
C GLN A 214 -11.39 -0.22 25.11
N ASN A 215 -11.99 -1.40 24.87
CA ASN A 215 -12.00 -2.50 25.84
C ASN A 215 -10.60 -3.09 26.10
N LYS A 216 -9.66 -2.93 25.16
CA LYS A 216 -8.25 -3.36 25.33
C LYS A 216 -7.30 -2.23 25.75
N GLY A 217 -7.80 -1.01 26.01
CA GLY A 217 -6.97 0.14 26.41
C GLY A 217 -6.02 0.65 25.32
N ILE A 218 -6.30 0.36 24.04
CA ILE A 218 -5.49 0.72 22.87
C ILE A 218 -6.01 2.02 22.23
N SER A 219 -7.18 2.53 22.64
CA SER A 219 -7.79 3.76 22.08
C SER A 219 -6.87 4.97 22.20
N ASN A 220 -6.20 5.11 23.34
CA ASN A 220 -5.23 6.18 23.59
C ASN A 220 -3.96 6.06 22.71
N ILE A 221 -3.76 4.98 21.97
CA ILE A 221 -2.66 4.79 21.02
C ILE A 221 -3.04 5.32 19.63
N PHE A 222 -4.27 5.07 19.21
CA PHE A 222 -4.78 5.44 17.88
C PHE A 222 -5.32 6.86 17.80
N PHE A 223 -5.91 7.36 18.88
CA PHE A 223 -6.40 8.74 18.99
C PHE A 223 -5.39 9.69 19.65
N ALA A 224 -4.24 9.20 20.08
CA ALA A 224 -3.11 10.09 20.37
C ALA A 224 -2.66 10.75 19.05
N GLU A 225 -2.46 12.06 19.08
CA GLU A 225 -1.91 12.81 17.94
C GLU A 225 -0.62 12.18 17.37
N THR A 226 0.12 11.44 18.23
CA THR A 226 1.25 10.58 17.86
C THR A 226 1.36 9.31 18.75
N PRO A 227 1.21 8.09 18.19
CA PRO A 227 1.59 6.87 18.90
C PRO A 227 3.12 6.79 19.08
N THR A 228 3.55 6.54 20.32
CA THR A 228 4.97 6.35 20.68
C THR A 228 5.51 5.01 20.16
N LEU A 229 6.84 4.91 19.98
CA LEU A 229 7.54 3.67 19.61
C LEU A 229 7.18 2.48 20.53
N LYS A 230 6.93 2.73 21.82
CA LYS A 230 6.50 1.70 22.78
C LYS A 230 5.09 1.20 22.49
N GLN A 231 4.19 2.08 22.08
CA GLN A 231 2.82 1.74 21.70
C GLN A 231 2.77 1.01 20.34
N ILE A 232 3.63 1.41 19.40
CA ILE A 232 3.82 0.70 18.12
C ILE A 232 4.37 -0.72 18.35
N LYS A 233 5.36 -0.89 19.23
CA LYS A 233 5.88 -2.21 19.60
C LYS A 233 4.80 -3.11 20.23
N LYS A 234 3.92 -2.55 21.08
CA LYS A 234 2.76 -3.27 21.61
C LYS A 234 1.81 -3.71 20.50
N LEU A 235 1.51 -2.85 19.53
CA LEU A 235 0.67 -3.19 18.38
C LEU A 235 1.25 -4.34 17.53
N ILE A 236 2.57 -4.33 17.30
CA ILE A 236 3.28 -5.39 16.56
C ILE A 236 3.20 -6.74 17.28
N GLN A 237 3.15 -6.76 18.62
CA GLN A 237 3.04 -8.00 19.41
C GLN A 237 1.69 -8.71 19.30
N PHE A 238 0.64 -8.04 18.81
CA PHE A 238 -0.70 -8.61 18.65
C PHE A 238 -0.98 -9.13 17.23
N ILE A 239 -0.01 -9.09 16.32
CA ILE A 239 -0.16 -9.48 14.92
C ILE A 239 0.49 -10.86 14.72
N PRO A 240 -0.28 -11.94 14.53
CA PRO A 240 0.24 -13.30 14.51
C PRO A 240 0.71 -13.69 13.10
N TYR A 241 1.79 -13.10 12.56
CA TYR A 241 2.26 -13.39 11.19
C TYR A 241 3.79 -13.26 11.01
N PRO A 242 4.39 -13.93 9.98
CA PRO A 242 5.82 -14.21 9.92
C PRO A 242 6.71 -12.97 9.79
N GLN A 243 8.02 -13.12 10.08
CA GLN A 243 9.02 -12.04 10.18
C GLN A 243 9.02 -11.04 8.99
N ASN A 244 8.67 -11.49 7.78
CA ASN A 244 8.57 -10.63 6.59
C ASN A 244 7.40 -9.63 6.67
N PHE A 245 6.33 -9.96 7.39
CA PHE A 245 5.17 -9.10 7.64
C PHE A 245 5.47 -8.00 8.66
N ILE A 246 6.35 -8.27 9.63
CA ILE A 246 6.81 -7.26 10.60
C ILE A 246 7.62 -6.18 9.87
N GLY A 247 8.49 -6.56 8.93
CA GLY A 247 9.20 -5.60 8.08
C GLY A 247 8.25 -4.75 7.24
N LEU A 248 7.18 -5.36 6.72
CA LEU A 248 6.11 -4.71 5.96
C LEU A 248 5.35 -3.67 6.79
N ILE A 249 4.93 -4.04 8.00
CA ILE A 249 4.27 -3.14 8.95
C ILE A 249 5.22 -2.01 9.36
N GLN A 250 6.50 -2.31 9.58
CA GLN A 250 7.49 -1.27 9.85
C GLN A 250 7.66 -0.31 8.67
N GLN A 251 7.69 -0.80 7.44
CA GLN A 251 7.73 0.01 6.23
C GLN A 251 6.44 0.83 6.03
N PHE A 252 5.29 0.26 6.35
CA PHE A 252 4.00 0.95 6.26
C PHE A 252 3.84 2.03 7.34
N ILE A 253 4.25 1.73 8.57
CA ILE A 253 4.32 2.70 9.69
C ILE A 253 5.33 3.80 9.35
N PHE A 254 6.48 3.44 8.80
CA PHE A 254 7.48 4.41 8.36
C PHE A 254 6.95 5.27 7.21
N GLY A 255 6.27 4.68 6.22
CA GLY A 255 5.59 5.39 5.14
C GLY A 255 4.51 6.35 5.66
N PHE A 256 3.70 5.94 6.63
CA PHE A 256 2.70 6.78 7.27
C PHE A 256 3.33 7.92 8.10
N GLN A 257 4.42 7.63 8.82
CA GLN A 257 5.22 8.62 9.50
C GLN A 257 5.84 9.62 8.51
N LEU A 258 6.28 9.17 7.33
CA LEU A 258 6.79 10.01 6.25
C LEU A 258 5.71 10.89 5.63
N ILE A 259 4.50 10.37 5.40
CA ILE A 259 3.37 11.15 4.88
C ILE A 259 2.97 12.23 5.90
N LYS A 260 2.85 11.88 7.19
CA LYS A 260 2.61 12.87 8.26
C LYS A 260 3.75 13.88 8.37
N LEU A 261 5.01 13.44 8.30
CA LEU A 261 6.16 14.32 8.24
C LEU A 261 6.03 15.29 7.07
N TYR A 262 5.66 14.82 5.88
CA TYR A 262 5.51 15.64 4.69
C TYR A 262 4.43 16.72 4.83
N GLN A 263 3.30 16.39 5.46
CA GLN A 263 2.18 17.30 5.74
C GLN A 263 2.47 18.32 6.85
N MET A 264 3.54 18.16 7.64
CA MET A 264 3.89 19.12 8.70
C MET A 264 4.45 20.43 8.13
N PRO A 265 4.26 21.56 8.85
CA PRO A 265 4.97 22.80 8.55
C PRO A 265 6.47 22.53 8.45
N LYS A 266 7.11 23.05 7.40
CA LYS A 266 8.52 22.79 7.02
C LYS A 266 9.48 22.82 8.20
N LYS A 267 9.38 23.83 9.06
CA LYS A 267 10.21 24.01 10.26
C LYS A 267 10.04 22.88 11.29
N LYS A 268 8.80 22.41 11.50
CA LYS A 268 8.48 21.29 12.40
C LYS A 268 8.98 19.96 11.82
N ARG A 269 8.82 19.76 10.51
CA ARG A 269 9.34 18.61 9.76
C ARG A 269 10.87 18.51 9.86
N MET A 270 11.59 19.61 9.64
CA MET A 270 13.06 19.64 9.76
C MET A 270 13.57 19.39 11.15
N LYS A 271 12.94 19.99 12.16
CA LYS A 271 13.30 19.73 13.55
C LYS A 271 13.17 18.26 13.90
N LEU A 272 12.11 17.58 13.46
CA LEU A 272 11.90 16.15 13.69
C LEU A 272 12.92 15.26 12.96
N LEU A 273 13.22 15.56 11.69
CA LEU A 273 14.22 14.82 10.93
C LEU A 273 15.62 14.97 11.53
N LEU A 274 16.03 16.19 11.89
CA LEU A 274 17.30 16.42 12.56
C LEU A 274 17.38 15.69 13.91
N LEU A 275 16.28 15.68 14.67
CA LEU A 275 16.25 14.97 15.94
C LEU A 275 16.36 13.46 15.76
N PHE A 276 15.73 12.91 14.71
CA PHE A 276 15.89 11.51 14.33
C PHE A 276 17.33 11.17 13.93
N VAL A 277 17.96 12.00 13.08
CA VAL A 277 19.35 11.79 12.65
C VAL A 277 20.31 11.91 13.83
N VAL A 278 20.22 12.98 14.63
CA VAL A 278 21.07 13.17 15.82
C VAL A 278 20.90 12.00 16.79
N LYS A 279 19.67 11.56 17.06
CA LYS A 279 19.43 10.41 17.94
C LYS A 279 20.07 9.14 17.39
N ARG A 280 19.86 8.83 16.10
CA ARG A 280 20.39 7.62 15.44
C ARG A 280 21.92 7.59 15.46
N TYR A 281 22.58 8.70 15.16
CA TYR A 281 24.05 8.74 15.09
C TYR A 281 24.73 8.92 16.45
N SER A 282 24.01 9.47 17.44
CA SER A 282 24.54 9.52 18.80
C SER A 282 24.51 8.17 19.52
N ASN A 283 23.91 7.11 18.95
CA ASN A 283 23.78 5.79 19.57
C ASN A 283 23.31 5.85 21.05
N ASP A 284 22.42 6.79 21.37
CA ASP A 284 21.95 7.09 22.73
C ASP A 284 23.07 7.52 23.73
N VAL A 285 24.30 7.80 23.28
CA VAL A 285 25.42 8.33 24.09
C VAL A 285 25.13 9.74 24.61
N LEU A 286 24.33 10.51 23.86
CA LEU A 286 23.91 11.85 24.26
C LEU A 286 22.57 11.82 24.98
N ASP A 287 22.50 12.48 26.14
CA ASP A 287 21.23 12.78 26.79
C ASP A 287 20.32 13.66 25.92
N GLU A 288 19.02 13.60 26.15
CA GLU A 288 18.01 14.28 25.34
C GLU A 288 18.21 15.81 25.30
N LYS A 289 18.75 16.40 26.38
CA LYS A 289 19.01 17.84 26.46
C LYS A 289 20.14 18.24 25.50
N LYS A 290 21.22 17.45 25.43
CA LYS A 290 22.31 17.63 24.47
C LYS A 290 21.83 17.41 23.03
N GLN A 291 21.04 16.36 22.78
CA GLN A 291 20.45 16.12 21.45
C GLN A 291 19.61 17.32 20.98
N ARG A 292 18.72 17.84 21.83
CA ARG A 292 17.90 19.03 21.51
C ARG A 292 18.74 20.29 21.27
N LYS A 293 19.86 20.47 22.00
CA LYS A 293 20.79 21.59 21.79
C LYS A 293 21.50 21.51 20.43
N ILE A 294 21.92 20.31 20.02
CA ILE A 294 22.51 20.08 18.69
C ILE A 294 21.48 20.35 17.59
N VAL A 295 20.26 19.81 17.72
CA VAL A 295 19.18 20.08 16.77
C VAL A 295 18.88 21.57 16.65
N LYS A 296 18.87 22.33 17.75
CA LYS A 296 18.67 23.79 17.70
C LYS A 296 19.79 24.49 16.91
N LYS A 297 21.05 24.06 17.06
CA LYS A 297 22.17 24.60 16.28
C LYS A 297 22.09 24.23 14.80
N LEU A 298 21.73 22.98 14.50
CA LEU A 298 21.55 22.52 13.12
C LEU A 298 20.38 23.23 12.43
N MET A 299 19.29 23.51 13.16
CA MET A 299 18.16 24.31 12.63
C MET A 299 18.58 25.72 12.20
N ILE A 300 19.50 26.37 12.92
CA ILE A 300 20.04 27.67 12.50
C ILE A 300 20.81 27.51 11.19
N LEU A 301 21.62 26.45 11.06
CA LEU A 301 22.35 26.15 9.83
C LEU A 301 21.40 25.87 8.66
N VAL A 302 20.29 25.16 8.91
CA VAL A 302 19.23 24.90 7.92
C VAL A 302 18.61 26.19 7.44
N ASP A 303 18.20 27.06 8.37
CA ASP A 303 17.59 28.34 8.05
C ASP A 303 18.57 29.24 7.26
N THR A 304 19.88 29.19 7.55
CA THR A 304 20.92 29.91 6.80
C THR A 304 21.19 29.32 5.40
N MET A 305 21.18 28.00 5.26
CA MET A 305 21.42 27.32 3.98
C MET A 305 20.21 27.37 3.04
N GLU A 306 18.99 27.52 3.57
CA GLU A 306 17.77 27.69 2.78
C GLU A 306 17.77 28.96 1.92
N ILE A 307 18.59 29.96 2.26
CA ILE A 307 18.80 31.15 1.42
C ILE A 307 19.52 30.78 0.10
N ILE A 308 20.14 29.59 0.04
CA ILE A 308 21.12 29.24 -0.99
C ILE A 308 20.64 28.08 -1.89
N ILE A 309 19.71 27.21 -1.45
CA ILE A 309 19.44 25.91 -2.10
C ILE A 309 17.95 25.64 -2.35
N SER A 310 17.63 25.11 -3.55
CA SER A 310 16.28 24.80 -4.02
C SER A 310 15.61 23.60 -3.30
N PRO A 311 14.25 23.57 -3.21
CA PRO A 311 13.47 22.49 -2.59
C PRO A 311 13.58 21.10 -3.24
N PHE A 312 14.37 20.89 -4.29
CA PHE A 312 14.50 19.58 -4.96
C PHE A 312 15.77 18.79 -4.58
N GLN A 313 16.63 19.33 -3.70
CA GLN A 313 17.92 18.71 -3.34
C GLN A 313 17.96 18.07 -1.93
N TRP A 314 16.81 17.67 -1.38
CA TRP A 314 16.70 17.15 0.00
C TRP A 314 17.53 15.90 0.29
N ILE A 315 17.75 15.03 -0.69
CA ILE A 315 18.59 13.82 -0.52
C ILE A 315 20.06 14.23 -0.31
N SER A 316 20.56 15.19 -1.11
CA SER A 316 21.89 15.78 -0.93
C SER A 316 22.00 16.51 0.41
N TYR A 317 20.90 17.12 0.87
CA TYR A 317 20.81 17.80 2.17
C TYR A 317 20.92 16.85 3.37
N ILE A 318 20.19 15.72 3.32
CA ILE A 318 20.28 14.67 4.35
C ILE A 318 21.70 14.09 4.37
N ARG A 319 22.30 13.85 3.19
CA ARG A 319 23.67 13.34 3.07
C ARG A 319 24.71 14.31 3.62
N LEU A 320 24.53 15.62 3.39
CA LEU A 320 25.37 16.68 3.96
C LEU A 320 25.24 16.73 5.48
N ILE A 321 24.02 16.66 6.02
CA ILE A 321 23.78 16.62 7.48
C ILE A 321 24.40 15.37 8.10
N GLN A 322 24.28 14.21 7.43
CA GLN A 322 24.94 12.96 7.85
C GLN A 322 26.45 13.16 7.94
N ASN A 323 27.08 13.70 6.89
CA ASN A 323 28.51 13.97 6.88
C ASN A 323 28.93 14.95 8.00
N ILE A 324 28.17 16.03 8.22
CA ILE A 324 28.44 17.01 9.29
C ILE A 324 28.36 16.35 10.68
N ILE A 325 27.38 15.47 10.89
CA ILE A 325 27.20 14.74 12.15
C ILE A 325 28.34 13.74 12.34
N GLU A 326 28.69 12.96 11.32
CA GLU A 326 29.82 12.02 11.38
C GLU A 326 31.13 12.75 11.71
N LEU A 327 31.37 13.92 11.10
CA LEU A 327 32.50 14.80 11.44
C LEU A 327 32.45 15.31 12.88
N PHE A 328 31.28 15.70 13.38
CA PHE A 328 31.15 16.21 14.75
C PHE A 328 31.45 15.16 15.82
N PHE A 329 31.17 13.89 15.53
CA PHE A 329 31.27 12.80 16.50
C PHE A 329 32.54 11.94 16.35
N PHE A 330 33.12 11.82 15.15
CA PHE A 330 34.15 10.81 14.87
C PHE A 330 35.54 11.35 14.50
N THR A 331 35.79 12.66 14.54
CA THR A 331 37.13 13.21 14.23
C THR A 331 37.67 14.14 15.33
N ASN A 332 39.00 14.28 15.42
CA ASN A 332 39.64 15.24 16.34
C ASN A 332 39.40 16.68 15.86
N GLN A 333 39.54 17.66 16.76
CA GLN A 333 39.23 19.08 16.51
C GLN A 333 39.89 19.68 15.25
N SER A 334 41.13 19.30 14.93
CA SER A 334 41.87 19.73 13.74
C SER A 334 41.22 19.24 12.43
N ALA A 335 40.73 18.00 12.41
CA ALA A 335 40.03 17.44 11.27
C ALA A 335 38.64 18.07 11.07
N LYS A 336 37.97 18.48 12.15
CA LYS A 336 36.72 19.24 12.07
C LYS A 336 36.92 20.59 11.38
N ASP A 337 37.98 21.31 11.72
CA ASP A 337 38.25 22.64 11.19
C ASP A 337 38.67 22.61 9.70
N GLN A 338 39.41 21.58 9.27
CA GLN A 338 39.77 21.40 7.86
C GLN A 338 38.57 21.09 6.97
N VAL A 339 37.66 20.23 7.41
CA VAL A 339 36.51 19.87 6.58
C VAL A 339 35.44 20.97 6.58
N ILE A 340 35.28 21.73 7.66
CA ILE A 340 34.47 22.97 7.64
C ILE A 340 35.03 23.93 6.59
N LYS A 341 36.35 24.15 6.54
CA LYS A 341 36.98 24.97 5.49
C LYS A 341 36.75 24.40 4.08
N MET A 342 36.78 23.08 3.91
CA MET A 342 36.58 22.42 2.62
C MET A 342 35.12 22.51 2.13
N ILE A 343 34.15 22.24 3.01
CA ILE A 343 32.71 22.37 2.73
C ILE A 343 32.36 23.82 2.39
N PHE A 344 32.89 24.80 3.14
CA PHE A 344 32.70 26.21 2.80
C PHE A 344 33.38 26.57 1.46
N LYS A 345 34.57 26.03 1.17
CA LYS A 345 35.26 26.28 -0.10
C LYS A 345 34.48 25.73 -1.30
N ASP A 346 33.89 24.53 -1.20
CA ASP A 346 33.14 23.90 -2.29
C ASP A 346 31.75 24.52 -2.49
N ILE A 347 31.08 24.89 -1.39
CA ILE A 347 29.79 25.59 -1.45
C ILE A 347 29.96 26.98 -2.08
N PHE A 348 31.02 27.72 -1.73
CA PHE A 348 31.23 29.09 -2.24
C PHE A 348 31.97 29.16 -3.58
N LYS A 349 32.70 28.12 -4.00
CA LYS A 349 33.24 28.03 -5.37
C LYS A 349 32.20 27.73 -6.43
N SER A 350 31.04 27.18 -6.08
CA SER A 350 29.96 26.90 -7.03
C SER A 350 29.18 28.15 -7.52
N LYS A 351 29.64 29.36 -7.18
CA LYS A 351 28.99 30.65 -7.51
C LYS A 351 29.95 31.75 -8.02
N LEU A 352 31.15 31.38 -8.46
CA LEU A 352 31.98 32.17 -9.39
C LEU A 352 32.27 31.28 -10.59
#